data_AF-A0A838CYP6-F1
#
_entry.id   AF-A0A838CYP6-F1
#
_cell.length_a   1.000
_cell.length_b   1.000
_cell.length_c   1.000
_cell.angle_alpha   90.00
_cell.angle_beta   90.00
_cell.angle_gamma   90.00
#
_symmetry.space_group_name_H-M   'P 1'
#
loop_
_entity.id
_entity.type
_entity.pdbx_description
1 polymer ?
#
loop_
_entity_poly.entity_id
_entity_poly.type
_entity_poly.pdbx_seq_one_letter_code
_entity_poly.pdbx_strand_id
1 'polypeptide(L)'
;VGAVATQGEMNPYHGIDGIRRLADGHDARSALEPLVHADAGRQERQSAAVDARGATWAWSGTRLPGWAGHRCDEGFTVQGNRLVGSQTIDAVVDAFREHRDEPLAERLVRALEGGHAAGADHAGERSATLYVMADEEYPLWDIRVDQSDDPVLELRRLYDVFLEEVLPTIEGLPGRATTVP
;
A
#
# COMPACT_ATOMS: atom_id res chain seq x y z
N VAL A 1 -9.90 -9.20 -7.33
CA VAL A 1 -9.33 -9.19 -5.96
C VAL A 1 -8.81 -7.78 -5.67
N GLY A 2 -8.83 -7.33 -4.42
CA GLY A 2 -8.40 -5.98 -4.01
C GLY A 2 -6.99 -5.95 -3.39
N ALA A 3 -6.77 -5.10 -2.40
CA ALA A 3 -5.49 -4.98 -1.69
C ALA A 3 -5.71 -4.90 -0.17
N VAL A 4 -4.74 -5.43 0.60
CA VAL A 4 -4.72 -5.32 2.07
C VAL A 4 -3.31 -4.93 2.52
N ALA A 5 -3.21 -3.94 3.41
CA ALA A 5 -1.96 -3.47 3.98
C ALA A 5 -2.04 -3.49 5.51
N THR A 6 -1.04 -4.07 6.16
CA THR A 6 -0.97 -4.21 7.63
C THR A 6 0.35 -3.68 8.17
N GLN A 7 0.31 -2.87 9.24
CA GLN A 7 1.48 -2.27 9.88
C GLN A 7 1.25 -1.99 11.37
N GLY A 8 2.17 -1.27 12.03
CA GLY A 8 2.22 -1.13 13.49
C GLY A 8 2.92 -2.33 14.12
N GLU A 9 2.45 -2.81 15.27
CA GLU A 9 2.82 -4.15 15.74
C GLU A 9 2.02 -5.16 14.92
N MET A 10 2.41 -5.42 13.68
CA MET A 10 1.55 -6.08 12.70
C MET A 10 1.07 -7.47 13.14
N ASN A 11 -0.17 -7.81 12.77
CA ASN A 11 -0.68 -9.16 12.76
C ASN A 11 -0.76 -9.65 11.30
N PRO A 12 0.15 -10.55 10.85
CA PRO A 12 0.19 -10.99 9.45
C PRO A 12 -1.13 -11.63 8.96
N TYR A 13 -1.91 -12.22 9.88
CA TYR A 13 -3.17 -12.86 9.53
C TYR A 13 -4.24 -11.88 9.07
N HIS A 14 -4.18 -10.60 9.45
CA HIS A 14 -5.06 -9.58 8.88
C HIS A 14 -4.87 -9.46 7.35
N GLY A 15 -3.62 -9.53 6.88
CA GLY A 15 -3.28 -9.50 5.46
C GLY A 15 -3.67 -10.80 4.76
N ILE A 16 -3.20 -11.92 5.32
CA ILE A 16 -3.39 -13.26 4.74
C ILE A 16 -4.88 -13.65 4.64
N ASP A 17 -5.65 -13.44 5.71
CA ASP A 17 -7.06 -13.82 5.71
C ASP A 17 -7.94 -12.71 5.11
N GLY A 18 -7.52 -11.44 5.21
CA GLY A 18 -8.20 -10.32 4.57
C GLY A 18 -8.23 -10.47 3.04
N ILE A 19 -7.09 -10.77 2.42
CA ILE A 19 -7.01 -10.92 0.96
C ILE A 19 -7.80 -12.14 0.47
N ARG A 20 -7.83 -13.24 1.25
CA ARG A 20 -8.67 -14.41 0.97
C ARG A 20 -10.15 -14.07 1.00
N ARG A 21 -10.60 -13.33 2.02
CA ARG A 21 -12.00 -12.91 2.13
C ARG A 21 -12.41 -11.97 1.00
N LEU A 22 -11.51 -11.09 0.55
CA LEU A 22 -11.72 -10.28 -0.66
C LEU A 22 -11.84 -11.15 -1.92
N ALA A 23 -11.04 -12.21 -2.04
CA ALA A 23 -11.14 -13.18 -3.13
C ALA A 23 -12.46 -13.97 -3.10
N ASP A 24 -13.01 -14.22 -1.91
CA ASP A 24 -14.34 -14.81 -1.71
C ASP A 24 -15.51 -13.83 -2.00
N GLY A 25 -15.21 -12.59 -2.44
CA GLY A 25 -16.20 -11.61 -2.87
C GLY A 25 -16.73 -10.68 -1.76
N HIS A 26 -16.13 -10.68 -0.57
CA HIS A 26 -16.47 -9.72 0.47
C HIS A 26 -16.00 -8.31 0.11
N ASP A 27 -16.71 -7.30 0.60
CA ASP A 27 -16.25 -5.92 0.57
C ASP A 27 -15.12 -5.65 1.58
N ALA A 28 -14.43 -4.52 1.45
CA ALA A 28 -13.26 -4.20 2.28
C ALA A 28 -13.55 -4.25 3.79
N ARG A 29 -14.70 -3.72 4.20
CA ARG A 29 -15.13 -3.73 5.61
C ARG A 29 -15.41 -5.17 6.06
N SER A 30 -16.26 -5.90 5.36
CA SER A 30 -16.66 -7.27 5.72
C SER A 30 -15.49 -8.26 5.67
N ALA A 31 -14.50 -7.99 4.82
CA ALA A 31 -13.26 -8.75 4.75
C ALA A 31 -12.38 -8.52 5.98
N LEU A 32 -12.15 -7.27 6.38
CA LEU A 32 -11.08 -6.95 7.35
C LEU A 32 -11.59 -6.64 8.77
N GLU A 33 -12.74 -5.98 8.92
CA GLU A 33 -13.28 -5.53 10.22
C GLU A 33 -13.46 -6.69 11.22
N PRO A 34 -14.04 -7.85 10.87
CA PRO A 34 -14.17 -8.96 11.81
C PRO A 34 -12.82 -9.51 12.30
N LEU A 35 -11.80 -9.52 11.43
CA LEU A 35 -10.45 -9.99 11.79
C LEU A 35 -9.82 -9.05 12.81
N VAL A 36 -9.91 -7.74 12.56
CA VAL A 36 -9.40 -6.71 13.47
C VAL A 36 -10.13 -6.75 14.81
N HIS A 37 -11.46 -6.91 14.83
CA HIS A 37 -12.22 -6.95 16.09
C HIS A 37 -12.02 -8.24 16.90
N ALA A 38 -11.61 -9.33 16.25
CA ALA A 38 -11.20 -10.57 16.92
C ALA A 38 -9.78 -10.50 17.50
N ASP A 39 -8.92 -9.58 17.03
CA ASP A 39 -7.57 -9.38 17.58
C ASP A 39 -7.64 -8.63 18.93
N ALA A 40 -7.20 -9.30 19.99
CA ALA A 40 -7.06 -8.70 21.32
C ALA A 40 -6.06 -7.54 21.35
N GLY A 41 -5.04 -7.59 20.49
CA GLY A 41 -4.02 -6.55 20.31
C GLY A 41 -4.36 -5.53 19.23
N ARG A 42 -5.63 -5.42 18.79
CA ARG A 42 -6.05 -4.49 17.72
C ARG A 42 -5.66 -3.02 17.95
N GLN A 43 -5.44 -2.62 19.20
CA GLN A 43 -5.07 -1.23 19.52
C GLN A 43 -3.62 -0.90 19.18
N GLU A 44 -2.77 -1.90 18.98
CA GLU A 44 -1.38 -1.77 18.52
C GLU A 44 -1.25 -2.04 17.01
N ARG A 45 -2.35 -2.35 16.32
CA ARG A 45 -2.39 -2.66 14.89
C ARG A 45 -2.81 -1.46 14.06
N GLN A 46 -2.37 -1.46 12.83
CA GLN A 46 -2.91 -0.63 11.76
C GLN A 46 -3.16 -1.52 10.55
N SER A 47 -4.35 -1.45 9.96
CA SER A 47 -4.73 -2.34 8.85
C SER A 47 -5.72 -1.64 7.94
N ALA A 48 -5.57 -1.81 6.63
CA ALA A 48 -6.44 -1.22 5.62
C ALA A 48 -6.70 -2.19 4.48
N ALA A 49 -7.86 -2.05 3.84
CA ALA A 49 -8.25 -2.80 2.66
C ALA A 49 -8.94 -1.91 1.62
N VAL A 50 -8.73 -2.25 0.35
CA VAL A 50 -9.48 -1.77 -0.82
C VAL A 50 -10.06 -3.02 -1.49
N ASP A 51 -11.36 -3.07 -1.77
CA ASP A 51 -11.97 -4.17 -2.50
C ASP A 51 -11.89 -3.98 -4.02
N ALA A 52 -12.28 -5.00 -4.80
CA ALA A 52 -12.20 -4.96 -6.26
C ALA A 52 -13.15 -3.92 -6.91
N ARG A 53 -14.06 -3.32 -6.13
CA ARG A 53 -14.98 -2.25 -6.57
C ARG A 53 -14.51 -0.88 -6.07
N GLY A 54 -13.34 -0.80 -5.44
CA GLY A 54 -12.79 0.44 -4.90
C GLY A 54 -13.39 0.85 -3.55
N ALA A 55 -14.22 0.03 -2.91
CA ALA A 55 -14.68 0.33 -1.55
C ALA A 55 -13.53 0.12 -0.56
N THR A 56 -13.42 1.00 0.44
CA THR A 56 -12.28 1.03 1.35
C THR A 56 -12.70 0.95 2.81
N TRP A 57 -11.85 0.34 3.63
CA TRP A 57 -11.99 0.30 5.08
C TRP A 57 -10.61 0.23 5.72
N ALA A 58 -10.42 0.94 6.83
CA ALA A 58 -9.16 0.93 7.56
C ALA A 58 -9.39 1.07 9.07
N TRP A 59 -8.36 0.68 9.81
CA TRP A 59 -8.30 0.75 11.26
C TRP A 59 -6.93 1.26 11.70
N SER A 60 -6.93 2.18 12.66
CA SER A 60 -5.72 2.62 13.36
C SER A 60 -5.97 2.52 14.85
N GLY A 61 -5.28 1.59 15.51
CA GLY A 61 -5.40 1.39 16.94
C GLY A 61 -4.89 2.60 17.74
N THR A 62 -5.41 2.78 18.95
CA THR A 62 -5.10 3.95 19.79
C THR A 62 -3.78 3.85 20.56
N ARG A 63 -3.07 2.72 20.46
CA ARG A 63 -1.79 2.45 21.13
C ARG A 63 -0.60 2.39 20.15
N LEU A 64 -0.75 2.97 18.95
CA LEU A 64 0.34 3.15 18.00
C LEU A 64 1.28 4.28 18.47
N PRO A 65 2.60 4.19 18.17
CA PRO A 65 3.56 5.22 18.53
C PRO A 65 3.40 6.50 17.68
N GLY A 66 3.65 7.65 18.32
CA GLY A 66 3.59 8.97 17.67
C GLY A 66 2.18 9.35 17.23
N TRP A 67 2.08 10.24 16.24
CA TRP A 67 0.80 10.45 15.56
C TRP A 67 0.53 9.27 14.63
N ALA A 68 -0.70 8.75 14.69
CA ALA A 68 -1.17 7.69 13.82
C ALA A 68 -2.59 7.97 13.33
N GLY A 69 -2.85 7.62 12.07
CA GLY A 69 -4.15 7.82 11.46
C GLY A 69 -4.24 7.15 10.10
N HIS A 70 -5.44 7.21 9.54
CA HIS A 70 -5.74 6.72 8.20
C HIS A 70 -6.79 7.61 7.53
N ARG A 71 -6.86 7.49 6.21
CA ARG A 71 -7.87 8.09 5.36
C ARG A 71 -8.36 7.04 4.37
N CYS A 72 -9.67 6.96 4.23
CA CYS A 72 -10.36 6.12 3.26
C CYS A 72 -11.04 7.02 2.24
N ASP A 73 -10.74 6.80 0.96
CA ASP A 73 -11.40 7.44 -0.16
C ASP A 73 -11.82 6.36 -1.16
N GLU A 74 -12.55 6.74 -2.20
CA GLU A 74 -12.92 5.82 -3.28
C GLU A 74 -11.67 5.36 -4.05
N GLY A 75 -11.46 4.05 -4.12
CA GLY A 75 -10.37 3.43 -4.85
C GLY A 75 -9.01 3.39 -4.14
N PHE A 76 -8.84 4.04 -2.98
CA PHE A 76 -7.58 3.99 -2.24
C PHE A 76 -7.75 4.32 -0.74
N THR A 77 -6.79 3.87 0.04
CA THR A 77 -6.64 4.26 1.45
C THR A 77 -5.19 4.58 1.74
N VAL A 78 -4.97 5.53 2.65
CA VAL A 78 -3.66 5.90 3.16
C VAL A 78 -3.67 5.70 4.67
N GLN A 79 -2.59 5.16 5.23
CA GLN A 79 -2.42 4.96 6.66
C GLN A 79 -0.96 5.17 7.07
N GLY A 80 -0.74 5.68 8.28
CA GLY A 80 0.60 5.90 8.81
C GLY A 80 0.62 5.98 10.33
N ASN A 81 1.77 5.68 10.91
CA ASN A 81 2.09 5.83 12.34
C ASN A 81 3.51 6.40 12.45
N ARG A 82 3.88 6.94 13.63
CA ARG A 82 5.13 7.69 13.84
C ARG A 82 5.29 8.94 12.95
N LEU A 83 4.17 9.50 12.48
CA LEU A 83 4.19 10.67 11.59
C LEU A 83 4.31 12.00 12.38
N VAL A 84 4.62 13.10 11.69
CA VAL A 84 4.52 14.47 12.23
C VAL A 84 3.11 14.85 12.69
N GLY A 85 2.08 14.26 12.06
CA GLY A 85 0.71 14.71 12.18
C GLY A 85 -0.15 14.34 10.98
N SER A 86 -1.40 14.81 10.96
CA SER A 86 -2.36 14.50 9.89
C SER A 86 -1.95 15.04 8.53
N GLN A 87 -1.19 16.14 8.51
CA GLN A 87 -0.69 16.76 7.30
C GLN A 87 0.14 15.82 6.42
N THR A 88 0.80 14.79 7.00
CA THR A 88 1.50 13.77 6.21
C THR A 88 0.53 12.95 5.38
N ILE A 89 -0.59 12.52 5.97
CA ILE A 89 -1.63 11.77 5.26
C ILE A 89 -2.24 12.64 4.17
N ASP A 90 -2.51 13.91 4.47
CA ASP A 90 -3.05 14.86 3.49
C ASP A 90 -2.09 15.04 2.31
N ALA A 91 -0.79 15.20 2.55
CA ALA A 91 0.21 15.32 1.48
C ALA A 91 0.31 14.08 0.59
N VAL A 92 0.23 12.87 1.16
CA VAL A 92 0.18 11.61 0.39
C VAL A 92 -1.06 11.59 -0.51
N VAL A 93 -2.22 11.96 0.04
CA VAL A 93 -3.48 11.98 -0.71
C VAL A 93 -3.48 13.02 -1.82
N ASP A 94 -2.98 14.22 -1.54
CA ASP A 94 -2.93 15.30 -2.51
C ASP A 94 -2.00 14.95 -3.67
N ALA A 95 -0.80 14.43 -3.39
CA ALA A 95 0.11 13.93 -4.42
C ALA A 95 -0.52 12.80 -5.25
N PHE A 96 -1.18 11.83 -4.62
CA PHE A 96 -1.85 10.74 -5.36
C PHE A 96 -2.97 11.23 -6.31
N ARG A 97 -3.66 12.32 -5.94
CA ARG A 97 -4.79 12.91 -6.68
C ARG A 97 -4.35 13.87 -7.78
N GLU A 98 -3.31 14.65 -7.54
CA GLU A 98 -2.76 15.60 -8.52
C GLU A 98 -2.35 14.87 -9.80
N HIS A 99 -1.82 13.66 -9.66
CA HIS A 99 -1.27 12.85 -10.73
C HIS A 99 -2.27 11.80 -11.28
N ARG A 100 -3.58 12.04 -11.19
CA ARG A 100 -4.62 11.05 -11.60
C ARG A 100 -4.51 10.55 -13.05
N ASP A 101 -3.87 11.32 -13.93
CA ASP A 101 -3.72 11.03 -15.36
C ASP A 101 -2.48 10.14 -15.64
N GLU A 102 -1.69 9.80 -14.62
CA GLU A 102 -0.53 8.92 -14.70
C GLU A 102 -0.87 7.45 -14.31
N PRO A 103 -0.04 6.46 -14.71
CA PRO A 103 -0.21 5.08 -14.28
C PRO A 103 -0.20 4.92 -12.75
N LEU A 104 -0.92 3.91 -12.24
CA LEU A 104 -1.03 3.67 -10.79
C LEU A 104 0.32 3.58 -10.08
N ALA A 105 1.28 2.88 -10.68
CA ALA A 105 2.62 2.70 -10.11
C ALA A 105 3.33 4.05 -9.88
N GLU A 106 3.30 4.96 -10.86
CA GLU A 106 3.88 6.30 -10.73
C GLU A 106 3.18 7.09 -9.63
N ARG A 107 1.84 7.07 -9.61
CA ARG A 107 1.03 7.77 -8.61
C ARG A 107 1.34 7.31 -7.19
N LEU A 108 1.62 6.03 -6.99
CA LEU A 108 2.01 5.49 -5.69
C LEU A 108 3.41 5.98 -5.27
N VAL A 109 4.38 6.03 -6.19
CA VAL A 109 5.72 6.57 -5.88
C VAL A 109 5.63 8.06 -5.54
N ARG A 110 4.88 8.85 -6.30
CA ARG A 110 4.65 10.27 -5.99
C ARG A 110 3.95 10.50 -4.67
N ALA A 111 2.99 9.63 -4.32
CA ALA A 111 2.33 9.68 -3.03
C ALA A 111 3.32 9.45 -1.87
N LEU A 112 4.26 8.50 -2.03
CA LEU A 112 5.34 8.29 -1.06
C LEU A 112 6.28 9.50 -0.98
N GLU A 113 6.65 10.12 -2.11
CA GLU A 113 7.47 11.34 -2.15
C GLU A 113 6.79 12.51 -1.42
N GLY A 114 5.49 12.71 -1.64
CA GLY A 114 4.70 13.74 -0.96
C GLY A 114 4.63 13.52 0.55
N GLY A 115 4.40 12.28 0.98
CA GLY A 115 4.41 11.91 2.40
C GLY A 115 5.79 12.11 3.05
N HIS A 116 6.85 11.68 2.38
CA HIS A 116 8.23 11.85 2.82
C HIS A 116 8.56 13.33 3.05
N ALA A 117 8.28 14.18 2.04
CA ALA A 117 8.53 15.62 2.11
C ALA A 117 7.73 16.33 3.21
N ALA A 118 6.53 15.84 3.53
CA ALA A 118 5.69 16.36 4.60
C ALA A 118 6.08 15.89 6.02
N GLY A 119 7.11 15.05 6.13
CA GLY A 119 7.59 14.49 7.39
C GLY A 119 6.89 13.18 7.75
N ALA A 120 7.23 12.11 7.03
CA ALA A 120 6.77 10.76 7.33
C ALA A 120 7.42 10.21 8.62
N ASP A 121 8.16 9.09 8.59
CA ASP A 121 8.66 8.46 9.81
C ASP A 121 9.77 9.31 10.45
N HIS A 122 9.40 10.01 11.52
CA HIS A 122 10.32 10.85 12.29
C HIS A 122 11.50 10.12 12.93
N ALA A 123 11.40 8.79 13.06
CA ALA A 123 12.48 7.97 13.61
C ALA A 123 13.51 7.55 12.56
N GLY A 124 13.36 8.01 11.31
CA GLY A 124 14.24 7.67 10.19
C GLY A 124 13.76 6.41 9.47
N GLU A 125 13.00 6.61 8.40
CA GLU A 125 12.67 5.55 7.45
C GLU A 125 13.94 4.97 6.80
N ARG A 126 13.95 3.64 6.64
CA ARG A 126 15.09 2.91 6.05
C ARG A 126 14.70 2.05 4.86
N SER A 127 13.41 1.89 4.60
CA SER A 127 12.89 1.04 3.55
C SER A 127 11.72 1.68 2.83
N ALA A 128 11.55 1.29 1.57
CA ALA A 128 10.43 1.67 0.73
C ALA A 128 10.12 0.51 -0.23
N THR A 129 8.86 0.33 -0.58
CA THR A 129 8.42 -0.77 -1.44
C THR A 129 7.27 -0.32 -2.33
N LEU A 130 7.35 -0.68 -3.61
CA LEU A 130 6.24 -0.59 -4.54
C LEU A 130 5.84 -2.01 -4.93
N TYR A 131 4.57 -2.35 -4.70
CA TYR A 131 4.01 -3.65 -5.06
C TYR A 131 2.66 -3.47 -5.75
N VAL A 132 2.56 -3.88 -7.01
CA VAL A 132 1.36 -3.73 -7.84
C VAL A 132 1.05 -5.05 -8.54
N MET A 133 -0.18 -5.52 -8.33
CA MET A 133 -0.75 -6.67 -9.06
C MET A 133 -1.61 -6.17 -10.21
N ALA A 134 -1.63 -6.91 -11.32
CA ALA A 134 -2.56 -6.72 -12.43
C ALA A 134 -3.47 -7.96 -12.54
N ASP A 135 -3.68 -8.47 -13.75
CA ASP A 135 -4.57 -9.60 -14.00
C ASP A 135 -3.96 -10.96 -13.65
N GLU A 136 -2.63 -11.04 -13.57
CA GLU A 136 -1.89 -12.27 -13.35
C GLU A 136 -1.58 -12.52 -11.86
N GLU A 137 -1.21 -13.78 -11.53
CA GLU A 137 -0.88 -14.18 -10.16
C GLU A 137 0.54 -13.76 -9.71
N TYR A 138 1.34 -13.20 -10.62
CA TYR A 138 2.62 -12.57 -10.33
C TYR A 138 2.49 -11.04 -10.40
N PRO A 139 3.32 -10.28 -9.67
CA PRO A 139 3.25 -8.82 -9.64
C PRO A 139 3.65 -8.21 -10.98
N LEU A 140 2.95 -7.14 -11.37
CA LEU A 140 3.35 -6.26 -12.47
C LEU A 140 4.53 -5.38 -12.03
N TRP A 141 4.51 -4.93 -10.77
CA TRP A 141 5.60 -4.18 -10.15
C TRP A 141 5.92 -4.80 -8.78
N ASP A 142 7.20 -5.11 -8.54
CA ASP A 142 7.71 -5.52 -7.22
C ASP A 142 9.12 -4.95 -7.04
N ILE A 143 9.19 -3.78 -6.41
CA ILE A 143 10.43 -3.04 -6.16
C ILE A 143 10.60 -2.90 -4.66
N ARG A 144 11.72 -3.36 -4.13
CA ARG A 144 12.02 -3.35 -2.70
C ARG A 144 13.35 -2.67 -2.42
N VAL A 145 13.30 -1.61 -1.63
CA VAL A 145 14.46 -1.03 -0.96
C VAL A 145 14.37 -1.46 0.51
N ASP A 146 15.07 -2.54 0.87
CA ASP A 146 15.01 -3.06 2.24
C ASP A 146 15.94 -2.28 3.20
N GLN A 147 16.95 -1.57 2.68
CA GLN A 147 17.81 -0.66 3.44
C GLN A 147 18.37 0.46 2.55
N SER A 148 18.09 1.71 2.90
CA SER A 148 18.77 2.92 2.41
C SER A 148 18.78 3.99 3.53
N ASP A 149 19.63 5.01 3.40
CA ASP A 149 19.54 6.23 4.22
C ASP A 149 18.50 7.22 3.66
N ASP A 150 18.17 7.09 2.38
CA ASP A 150 17.08 7.78 1.70
C ASP A 150 16.31 6.74 0.85
N PRO A 151 15.38 5.99 1.46
CA PRO A 151 14.72 4.88 0.77
C PRO A 151 13.71 5.33 -0.29
N VAL A 152 13.10 6.50 -0.14
CA VAL A 152 12.13 7.02 -1.12
C VAL A 152 12.84 7.49 -2.38
N LEU A 153 13.99 8.19 -2.24
CA LEU A 153 14.82 8.54 -3.40
C LEU A 153 15.35 7.29 -4.12
N GLU A 154 15.80 6.28 -3.37
CA GLU A 154 16.27 5.04 -3.97
C GLU A 154 15.14 4.25 -4.66
N LEU A 155 13.94 4.25 -4.09
CA LEU A 155 12.76 3.65 -4.71
C LEU A 155 12.43 4.34 -6.04
N ARG A 156 12.51 5.68 -6.11
CA ARG A 156 12.33 6.44 -7.35
C ARG A 156 13.36 6.03 -8.41
N ARG A 157 14.64 5.97 -8.04
CA ARG A 157 15.71 5.53 -8.95
C ARG A 157 15.45 4.11 -9.48
N LEU A 158 15.04 3.19 -8.62
CA LEU A 158 14.72 1.82 -9.02
C LEU A 158 13.43 1.73 -9.83
N TYR A 159 12.46 2.60 -9.59
CA TYR A 159 11.25 2.71 -10.41
C TYR A 159 11.60 3.02 -11.87
N ASP A 160 12.48 4.00 -12.11
CA ASP A 160 12.89 4.37 -13.47
C ASP A 160 13.60 3.20 -14.18
N VAL A 161 14.52 2.52 -13.48
CA VAL A 161 15.19 1.31 -14.00
C VAL A 161 14.18 0.20 -14.30
N PHE A 162 13.24 -0.06 -13.38
CA PHE A 162 12.24 -1.10 -13.55
C PHE A 162 11.33 -0.80 -14.74
N LEU A 163 10.90 0.45 -14.89
CA LEU A 163 10.06 0.91 -16.00
C LEU A 163 10.73 0.65 -17.36
N GLU A 164 12.01 0.96 -17.48
CA GLU A 164 12.74 0.84 -18.75
C GLU A 164 13.19 -0.59 -19.06
N GLU A 165 13.68 -1.31 -18.06
CA GLU A 165 14.40 -2.58 -18.27
C GLU A 165 13.58 -3.82 -17.92
N VAL A 166 12.68 -3.73 -16.93
CA VAL A 166 12.02 -4.91 -16.35
C VAL A 166 10.56 -5.03 -16.76
N LEU A 167 9.81 -3.93 -16.69
CA LEU A 167 8.37 -3.91 -17.00
C LEU A 167 8.06 -4.49 -18.39
N PRO A 168 8.78 -4.15 -19.49
CA PRO A 168 8.48 -4.72 -20.80
C PRO A 168 8.65 -6.24 -20.85
N THR A 169 9.56 -6.79 -20.01
CA THR A 169 9.74 -8.23 -19.89
C THR A 169 8.57 -8.87 -19.16
N ILE A 170 8.11 -8.27 -18.06
CA ILE A 170 6.95 -8.76 -17.29
C ILE A 170 5.67 -8.73 -18.13
N GLU A 171 5.44 -7.65 -18.89
CA GLU A 171 4.28 -7.54 -19.80
C GLU A 171 4.32 -8.57 -20.94
N GLY A 172 5.51 -9.09 -21.28
CA GLY A 172 5.71 -10.14 -22.27
C GLY A 172 5.62 -11.57 -21.71
N LEU A 173 5.46 -11.77 -20.40
CA LEU A 173 5.37 -13.10 -19.81
C LEU A 173 4.04 -13.80 -20.15
N PRO A 174 3.99 -15.14 -20.14
CA PRO A 174 2.74 -15.87 -20.29
C PRO A 174 1.73 -15.50 -19.20
N GLY A 175 0.47 -15.35 -19.60
CA GLY A 175 -0.64 -15.05 -18.70
C GLY A 175 -1.72 -16.12 -18.74
N ARG A 176 -2.62 -16.14 -17.75
CA ARG A 176 -3.75 -17.08 -17.73
C ARG A 176 -4.70 -16.91 -18.91
N ALA A 177 -4.77 -15.70 -19.47
CA ALA A 177 -5.56 -15.40 -20.67
C ALA A 177 -4.79 -15.63 -21.99
N THR A 178 -3.47 -15.81 -21.93
CA THR A 178 -2.58 -15.92 -23.10
C THR A 178 -1.84 -17.26 -23.09
N THR A 179 -2.33 -18.22 -23.88
CA THR A 179 -1.51 -19.36 -24.31
C THR A 179 -0.49 -18.86 -25.32
N VAL A 180 0.76 -18.66 -24.91
CA VAL A 180 1.85 -18.47 -25.86
C VAL A 180 2.03 -19.82 -26.61
N PRO A 181 2.06 -19.82 -27.96
CA PRO A 181 2.23 -21.04 -28.76
C PRO A 181 3.57 -21.73 -28.56
#